data_AF-A0A5N8WJU0-F1
#
_entry.id   AF-A0A5N8WJU0-F1
#
_cell.length_a   1.000
_cell.length_b   1.000
_cell.length_c   1.000
_cell.angle_alpha   90.00
_cell.angle_beta   90.00
_cell.angle_gamma   90.00
#
_symmetry.space_group_name_H-M   'P 1'
#
loop_
_entity.id
_entity.type
_entity.pdbx_description
1 polymer ?
#
loop_
_entity_poly.entity_id
_entity_poly.type
_entity_poly.pdbx_seq_one_letter_code
_entity_poly.pdbx_strand_id
1 'polypeptide(L)'
;MPLLHAPVPSLRQAIEHRYGNADCWPMPIQAATAHLTVLEDLIGDLYAPVLQRAIEAIYTEIEEPTRHDFLNVRRQQAFERRFGTGPDPRLDIAYTTLNGIETLLGKDTYRQVIRAAYEARHLVQCSSRITRGAT
;
A
#
# COMPACT_ATOMS: atom_id res chain seq x y z
N MET A 1 -9.37 -29.25 -18.46
CA MET A 1 -8.10 -28.70 -17.96
C MET A 1 -8.43 -27.56 -17.01
N PRO A 2 -8.38 -27.74 -15.69
CA PRO A 2 -8.65 -26.65 -14.76
C PRO A 2 -7.50 -25.63 -14.85
N LEU A 3 -7.83 -24.38 -15.13
CA LEU A 3 -6.88 -23.27 -15.06
C LEU A 3 -6.46 -23.13 -13.59
N LEU A 4 -5.23 -23.51 -13.27
CA LEU A 4 -4.63 -23.28 -11.96
C LEU A 4 -4.64 -21.77 -11.68
N HIS A 5 -5.57 -21.33 -10.84
CA HIS A 5 -5.55 -20.01 -10.23
C HIS A 5 -4.22 -19.88 -9.48
N ALA A 6 -3.30 -19.07 -10.00
CA ALA A 6 -2.09 -18.73 -9.26
C ALA A 6 -2.54 -18.06 -7.94
N PRO A 7 -2.05 -18.53 -6.77
CA PRO A 7 -2.40 -17.92 -5.49
C PRO A 7 -1.99 -16.45 -5.52
N VAL A 8 -2.85 -15.60 -4.99
CA VAL A 8 -2.55 -14.18 -4.84
C VAL A 8 -1.25 -14.06 -4.05
N PRO A 9 -0.25 -13.32 -4.55
CA PRO A 9 0.99 -13.16 -3.82
C PRO A 9 0.70 -12.41 -2.52
N SER A 10 1.10 -12.98 -1.39
CA SER A 10 1.08 -12.27 -0.11
C SER A 10 1.97 -11.03 -0.19
N LEU A 11 1.78 -10.06 0.71
CA LEU A 11 2.67 -8.90 0.83
C LEU A 11 4.14 -9.35 0.85
N ARG A 12 4.45 -10.39 1.62
CA ARG A 12 5.77 -10.99 1.69
C ARG A 12 6.27 -11.45 0.31
N GLN A 13 5.47 -12.22 -0.44
CA GLN A 13 5.86 -12.70 -1.77
C GLN A 13 6.08 -11.56 -2.77
N ALA A 14 5.28 -10.49 -2.71
CA ALA A 14 5.45 -9.33 -3.57
C ALA A 14 6.75 -8.56 -3.28
N ILE A 15 7.14 -8.48 -2.00
CA ILE A 15 8.42 -7.88 -1.59
C ILE A 15 9.59 -8.82 -1.93
N GLU A 16 9.43 -10.15 -1.75
CA GLU A 16 10.46 -11.15 -2.08
C GLU A 16 10.80 -11.13 -3.57
N HIS A 17 9.80 -10.90 -4.44
CA HIS A 17 10.02 -10.74 -5.87
C HIS A 17 10.94 -9.56 -6.23
N ARG A 18 10.96 -8.50 -5.39
CA ARG A 18 11.72 -7.27 -5.65
C ARG A 18 13.08 -7.25 -4.95
N TYR A 19 13.14 -7.77 -3.73
CA TYR A 19 14.33 -7.68 -2.86
C TYR A 19 15.01 -9.03 -2.61
N GLY A 20 14.52 -10.11 -3.23
CA GLY A 20 15.03 -11.46 -2.99
C GLY A 20 14.48 -12.07 -1.70
N ASN A 21 15.12 -13.14 -1.23
CA ASN A 21 14.67 -13.86 -0.04
C ASN A 21 14.60 -12.94 1.20
N ALA A 22 13.50 -13.06 1.96
CA ALA A 22 13.27 -12.32 3.19
C ALA A 22 14.37 -12.45 4.24
N ASP A 23 15.09 -13.58 4.28
CA ASP A 23 16.22 -13.78 5.20
C ASP A 23 17.40 -12.84 4.91
N CYS A 24 17.44 -12.26 3.70
CA CYS A 24 18.50 -11.36 3.25
C CYS A 24 18.04 -9.90 3.17
N TRP A 25 16.81 -9.59 3.57
CA TRP A 25 16.30 -8.22 3.46
C TRP A 25 17.08 -7.27 4.36
N PRO A 26 17.38 -6.05 3.89
CA PRO A 26 17.83 -4.98 4.76
C PRO A 26 16.83 -4.74 5.90
N MET A 27 17.32 -4.46 7.11
CA MET A 27 16.49 -4.20 8.28
C MET A 27 15.36 -3.16 8.05
N PRO A 28 15.57 -2.07 7.28
CA PRO A 28 14.49 -1.15 6.93
C PRO A 28 13.33 -1.80 6.16
N ILE A 29 13.62 -2.74 5.25
CA ILE A 29 12.60 -3.47 4.47
C ILE A 29 11.83 -4.45 5.35
N GLN A 30 12.52 -5.13 6.27
CA GLN A 30 11.89 -6.02 7.24
C GLN A 30 10.91 -5.24 8.13
N ALA A 31 11.36 -4.11 8.68
CA ALA A 31 10.54 -3.23 9.50
C ALA A 31 9.34 -2.67 8.72
N ALA A 32 9.54 -2.18 7.50
CA ALA A 32 8.46 -1.70 6.65
C ALA A 32 7.40 -2.79 6.37
N THR A 33 7.84 -4.02 6.09
CA THR A 33 6.93 -5.15 5.85
C THR A 33 6.13 -5.52 7.10
N ALA A 34 6.78 -5.51 8.27
CA ALA A 34 6.10 -5.72 9.55
C ALA A 34 5.08 -4.62 9.85
N HIS A 35 5.44 -3.34 9.66
CA HIS A 35 4.52 -2.21 9.83
C HIS A 35 3.32 -2.27 8.90
N LEU A 36 3.51 -2.68 7.64
CA LEU A 36 2.41 -2.86 6.68
C LEU A 36 1.49 -4.02 7.05
N THR A 37 2.03 -5.09 7.63
CA THR A 37 1.24 -6.24 8.12
C THR A 37 0.40 -5.84 9.33
N VAL A 38 1.03 -5.17 10.32
CA VAL A 38 0.31 -4.63 11.49
C VAL A 38 -0.76 -3.63 11.07
N LEU A 39 -0.45 -2.78 10.09
CA LEU A 39 -1.40 -1.81 9.58
C LEU A 39 -2.61 -2.52 8.98
N GLU A 40 -2.40 -3.55 8.15
CA GLU A 40 -3.49 -4.34 7.58
C GLU A 40 -4.42 -4.91 8.66
N ASP A 41 -3.86 -5.52 9.69
CA ASP A 41 -4.64 -6.11 10.79
C ASP A 41 -5.44 -5.05 11.56
N LEU A 42 -4.87 -3.85 11.72
CA LEU A 42 -5.48 -2.78 12.51
C LEU A 42 -6.63 -2.06 11.80
N ILE A 43 -6.46 -1.79 10.49
CA ILE A 43 -7.43 -0.98 9.74
C ILE A 43 -8.33 -1.80 8.82
N GLY A 44 -8.05 -3.10 8.67
CA GLY A 44 -8.93 -4.10 8.07
C GLY A 44 -9.43 -3.72 6.68
N ASP A 45 -10.74 -3.50 6.56
CA ASP A 45 -11.42 -3.17 5.32
C ASP A 45 -10.93 -1.87 4.65
N LEU A 46 -10.35 -0.96 5.44
CA LEU A 46 -9.78 0.29 4.95
C LEU A 46 -8.38 0.13 4.35
N TYR A 47 -7.72 -1.03 4.54
CA TYR A 47 -6.33 -1.22 4.11
C TYR A 47 -6.11 -1.05 2.61
N ALA A 48 -6.94 -1.70 1.78
CA ALA A 48 -6.84 -1.58 0.33
C ALA A 48 -7.16 -0.16 -0.17
N PRO A 49 -8.23 0.51 0.28
CA PRO A 49 -8.46 1.93 -0.01
C PRO A 49 -7.30 2.85 0.40
N VAL A 50 -6.68 2.59 1.56
CA VAL A 50 -5.52 3.34 2.05
C VAL A 50 -4.31 3.18 1.12
N LEU A 51 -3.96 1.95 0.76
CA LEU A 51 -2.85 1.68 -0.17
C LEU A 51 -3.11 2.30 -1.55
N GLN A 52 -4.34 2.24 -2.05
CA GLN A 52 -4.71 2.88 -3.31
C GLN A 52 -4.43 4.38 -3.27
N ARG A 53 -4.84 5.06 -2.19
CA ARG A 53 -4.60 6.50 -2.02
C ARG A 53 -3.13 6.84 -1.88
N ALA A 54 -2.36 6.00 -1.17
CA ALA A 54 -0.91 6.17 -1.07
C ALA A 54 -0.25 6.09 -2.46
N ILE A 55 -0.69 5.17 -3.32
CA ILE A 55 -0.22 5.05 -4.70
C ILE A 55 -0.64 6.24 -5.57
N GLU A 56 -1.91 6.64 -5.53
CA GLU A 56 -2.37 7.83 -6.25
C GLU A 56 -1.54 9.06 -5.86
N ALA A 57 -1.26 9.24 -4.57
CA ALA A 57 -0.41 10.34 -4.09
C ALA A 57 1.03 10.26 -4.60
N ILE A 58 1.61 9.06 -4.66
CA ILE A 58 2.94 8.84 -5.25
C ILE A 58 2.95 9.27 -6.72
N TYR A 59 1.93 8.89 -7.51
CA TYR A 59 1.83 9.28 -8.92
C TYR A 59 1.66 10.79 -9.08
N THR A 60 0.78 11.41 -8.29
CA THR A 60 0.61 12.88 -8.31
C THR A 60 1.90 13.62 -7.95
N GLU A 61 2.66 13.15 -6.96
CA GLU A 61 3.96 13.74 -6.60
C GLU A 61 5.00 13.63 -7.74
N ILE A 62 4.97 12.52 -8.51
CA ILE A 62 5.87 12.30 -9.64
C ILE A 62 5.49 13.19 -10.84
N GLU A 63 4.20 13.28 -11.15
CA GLU A 63 3.68 14.02 -12.32
C GLU A 63 3.68 15.54 -12.09
N GLU A 64 3.36 15.99 -10.88
CA GLU A 64 3.27 17.41 -10.52
C GLU A 64 3.96 17.68 -9.17
N PRO A 65 5.31 17.65 -9.10
CA PRO A 65 6.02 17.92 -7.87
C PRO A 65 5.80 19.37 -7.43
N THR A 66 5.07 19.55 -6.35
CA THR A 66 4.85 20.85 -5.70
C THR A 66 5.68 20.97 -4.43
N ARG A 67 6.02 22.21 -4.07
CA ARG A 67 6.65 22.57 -2.79
C ARG A 67 5.84 22.18 -1.54
N HIS A 68 4.61 21.66 -1.71
CA HIS A 68 3.75 21.20 -0.63
C HIS A 68 3.69 19.67 -0.55
N ASP A 69 4.31 18.94 -1.47
CA ASP A 69 4.45 17.47 -1.38
C ASP A 69 5.53 17.05 -0.38
N PHE A 70 6.31 18.02 0.11
CA PHE A 70 7.20 17.85 1.27
C PHE A 70 6.43 17.86 2.62
N LEU A 71 5.19 18.31 2.60
CA LEU A 71 4.30 18.40 3.75
C LEU A 71 3.02 17.65 3.39
N ASN A 72 3.02 16.33 3.55
CA ASN A 72 2.06 15.57 4.35
C ASN A 72 0.54 15.98 4.32
N VAL A 73 0.23 17.26 4.49
CA VAL A 73 -1.05 17.96 4.29
C VAL A 73 -1.82 17.54 3.03
N ARG A 74 -1.19 17.39 1.86
CA ARG A 74 -1.92 17.02 0.62
C ARG A 74 -2.42 15.58 0.63
N ARG A 75 -1.64 14.66 1.20
CA ARG A 75 -2.05 13.26 1.39
C ARG A 75 -3.20 13.19 2.40
N GLN A 76 -3.09 13.91 3.51
CA GLN A 76 -4.16 14.03 4.50
C GLN A 76 -5.46 14.58 3.88
N GLN A 77 -5.38 15.67 3.10
CA GLN A 77 -6.55 16.24 2.41
C GLN A 77 -7.16 15.31 1.34
N ALA A 78 -6.34 14.55 0.61
CA ALA A 78 -6.83 13.56 -0.36
C ALA A 78 -7.57 12.40 0.33
N PHE A 79 -7.15 12.05 1.54
CA PHE A 79 -7.82 11.08 2.40
C PHE A 79 -9.13 11.64 2.97
N GLU A 80 -9.11 12.84 3.55
CA GLU A 80 -10.31 13.51 4.10
C GLU A 80 -11.41 13.71 3.04
N ARG A 81 -11.03 14.03 1.78
CA ARG A 81 -12.00 14.13 0.67
C ARG A 81 -12.63 12.79 0.27
N ARG A 82 -11.93 11.67 0.46
CA ARG A 82 -12.36 10.32 0.03
C ARG A 82 -13.20 9.63 1.10
N PHE A 83 -12.83 9.78 2.37
CA PHE A 83 -13.45 9.08 3.49
C PHE A 83 -14.42 9.94 4.32
N GLY A 84 -14.52 11.24 4.00
CA GLY A 84 -15.38 12.18 4.70
C GLY A 84 -14.66 12.91 5.85
N THR A 85 -15.31 13.92 6.40
CA THR A 85 -14.77 14.84 7.42
C THR A 85 -14.89 14.33 8.86
N GLY A 86 -15.36 13.09 9.06
CA GLY A 86 -15.33 12.46 10.38
C GLY A 86 -13.92 11.97 10.69
N PRO A 87 -13.31 12.34 11.85
CA PRO A 87 -11.99 11.83 12.21
C PRO A 87 -12.09 10.32 12.46
N ASP A 88 -11.68 9.52 11.48
CA ASP A 88 -11.48 8.08 11.66
C ASP A 88 -10.04 7.87 12.17
N PRO A 89 -9.85 7.51 13.45
CA PRO A 89 -8.52 7.34 14.03
C PRO A 89 -7.71 6.24 13.33
N ARG A 90 -8.37 5.30 12.62
CA ARG A 90 -7.70 4.28 11.81
C ARG A 90 -6.96 4.91 10.64
N LEU A 91 -7.51 5.96 10.04
CA LEU A 91 -6.87 6.69 8.94
C LEU A 91 -5.67 7.50 9.43
N ASP A 92 -5.76 8.11 10.61
CA ASP A 92 -4.64 8.83 11.24
C ASP A 92 -3.48 7.89 11.55
N ILE A 93 -3.77 6.69 12.05
CA ILE A 93 -2.76 5.65 12.30
C ILE A 93 -2.15 5.16 10.99
N ALA A 94 -2.98 4.92 9.97
CA ALA A 94 -2.51 4.51 8.65
C ALA A 94 -1.55 5.53 8.05
N TYR A 95 -1.91 6.81 8.14
CA TYR A 95 -1.12 7.90 7.63
C TYR A 95 0.21 8.06 8.38
N THR A 96 0.16 8.07 9.71
CA THR A 96 1.37 8.11 10.55
C THR A 96 2.30 6.95 10.24
N THR A 97 1.74 5.75 10.06
CA THR A 97 2.51 4.55 9.73
C THR A 97 3.18 4.67 8.37
N LEU A 98 2.44 5.09 7.33
CA LEU A 98 3.00 5.26 5.98
C LEU A 98 4.11 6.31 5.94
N ASN A 99 3.96 7.42 6.67
CA ASN A 99 5.02 8.43 6.79
C ASN A 99 6.24 7.93 7.56
N GLY A 100 6.03 7.14 8.61
CA GLY A 100 7.10 6.47 9.33
C GLY A 100 7.90 5.54 8.41
N ILE A 101 7.19 4.75 7.58
CA ILE A 101 7.82 3.88 6.59
C ILE A 101 8.59 4.70 5.55
N GLU A 102 8.03 5.80 5.04
CA GLU A 102 8.73 6.66 4.08
C GLU A 102 10.01 7.26 4.68
N THR A 103 9.94 7.73 5.92
CA THR A 103 11.11 8.28 6.63
C THR A 103 12.19 7.22 6.82
N LEU A 104 11.80 5.98 7.13
CA LEU A 104 12.71 4.86 7.31
C LEU A 104 13.39 4.42 6.01
N LEU A 105 12.65 4.41 4.90
CA LEU A 105 13.10 3.83 3.63
C LEU A 105 13.71 4.85 2.67
N GLY A 106 13.38 6.14 2.84
CA GLY A 106 13.56 7.14 1.79
C GLY A 106 12.54 6.96 0.65
N LYS A 107 12.41 8.01 -0.18
CA LYS A 107 11.33 8.13 -1.17
C LYS A 107 11.28 6.98 -2.17
N ASP A 108 12.40 6.62 -2.79
CA ASP A 108 12.38 5.64 -3.88
C ASP A 108 12.08 4.22 -3.40
N THR A 109 12.68 3.83 -2.27
CA THR A 109 12.43 2.53 -1.65
C THR A 109 11.00 2.45 -1.11
N TYR A 110 10.48 3.52 -0.50
CA TYR A 110 9.08 3.61 -0.08
C TYR A 110 8.12 3.38 -1.24
N ARG A 111 8.32 4.07 -2.36
CA ARG A 111 7.48 3.90 -3.56
C ARG A 111 7.46 2.47 -4.05
N GLN A 112 8.60 1.78 -4.05
CA GLN A 112 8.68 0.37 -4.46
C GLN A 112 7.93 -0.56 -3.51
N VAL A 113 8.06 -0.35 -2.19
CA VAL A 113 7.40 -1.16 -1.16
C VAL A 113 5.88 -0.98 -1.18
N ILE A 114 5.38 0.27 -1.22
CA ILE A 114 3.94 0.54 -1.27
C ILE A 114 3.32 0.00 -2.57
N ARG A 115 4.04 0.09 -3.69
CA ARG A 115 3.59 -0.49 -4.96
C ARG A 115 3.48 -2.01 -4.89
N ALA A 116 4.45 -2.69 -4.29
CA ALA A 116 4.38 -4.13 -4.08
C ALA A 116 3.20 -4.52 -3.18
N ALA A 117 2.96 -3.77 -2.11
CA ALA A 117 1.82 -3.99 -1.21
C ALA A 117 0.47 -3.81 -1.93
N TYR A 118 0.36 -2.77 -2.76
CA TYR A 118 -0.84 -2.53 -3.57
C TYR A 118 -1.08 -3.64 -4.60
N GLU A 119 -0.04 -4.07 -5.32
CA GLU A 119 -0.10 -5.14 -6.33
C GLU A 119 -0.53 -6.48 -5.70
N ALA A 120 0.03 -6.82 -4.53
CA ALA A 120 -0.37 -8.00 -3.75
C ALA A 120 -1.87 -8.02 -3.45
N ARG A 121 -2.48 -6.86 -3.18
CA ARG A 121 -3.92 -6.75 -2.89
C ARG A 121 -4.81 -6.67 -4.12
N HIS A 122 -4.32 -6.13 -5.23
CA HIS A 122 -5.14 -5.92 -6.44
C HIS A 122 -5.16 -7.14 -7.38
N LEU A 123 -4.19 -8.05 -7.27
CA LEU A 123 -4.28 -9.38 -7.90
C LEU A 123 -5.45 -10.22 -7.33
N VAL A 124 -5.93 -9.91 -6.11
CA VAL A 124 -7.13 -10.51 -5.50
C VAL A 124 -8.42 -10.12 -6.24
N GLN A 125 -8.51 -8.87 -6.72
CA GLN A 125 -9.77 -8.28 -7.21
C GLN A 125 -10.05 -8.58 -8.69
N CYS A 126 -9.02 -8.78 -9.52
CA CYS A 126 -9.22 -9.19 -10.92
C CYS A 126 -9.69 -10.65 -11.05
N SER A 127 -9.34 -11.54 -10.12
CA SER A 127 -9.80 -12.94 -10.14
C SER A 127 -11.27 -13.10 -9.74
N SER A 128 -11.84 -12.16 -8.99
CA SER A 128 -13.19 -12.27 -8.42
C SER A 128 -14.29 -11.56 -9.25
N ARG A 129 -13.94 -10.81 -10.30
CA ARG A 129 -14.91 -10.25 -11.27
C ARG A 129 -15.24 -11.17 -12.46
N ILE A 130 -14.38 -12.14 -12.77
CA ILE A 130 -14.57 -13.03 -13.93
C ILE A 130 -15.59 -14.15 -13.62
N THR A 131 -15.75 -14.53 -12.34
CA THR A 131 -16.67 -15.60 -11.92
C THR A 131 -18.12 -15.18 -11.72
N ARG A 132 -18.48 -13.89 -11.79
CA ARG A 132 -19.89 -13.42 -11.67
C ARG A 132 -20.56 -13.07 -13.01
N GLY A 133 -19.87 -13.27 -14.13
CA GLY A 133 -20.40 -12.95 -15.47
C GLY A 133 -20.85 -14.16 -16.30
N ALA A 134 -20.84 -15.37 -15.73
CA ALA A 134 -21.24 -16.60 -16.41
C ALA A 134 -22.45 -17.23 -15.70
N THR A 135 -23.62 -16.62 -15.87
CA THR A 135 -24.93 -17.27 -15.70
C THR A 135 -25.68 -17.14 -17.01
#